data_AF-A0ABD2NYB1-F1
#
_entry.id   AF-A0ABD2NYB1-F1
#
_cell.length_a   1.000
_cell.length_b   1.000
_cell.length_c   1.000
_cell.angle_alpha   90.00
_cell.angle_beta   90.00
_cell.angle_gamma   90.00
#
_symmetry.space_group_name_H-M   'P 1'
#
loop_
_entity.id
_entity.type
_entity.pdbx_description
1 polymer ?
#
loop_
_entity_poly.entity_id
_entity_poly.type
_entity_poly.pdbx_seq_one_letter_code
_entity_poly.pdbx_strand_id
1 'polypeptide(L)'
;MRDFRLIMTELNALSTKLTTLSTDTAFIEDDVAAIRFAQLQLATQVSQCVSSIEQHEKVLNDQETRLNQCESNITKLNDEVSTVNLNVTRLTQQSLMLKSNVESLNVASTPTIDSSEILARVRRSHNVIVSRVAEDIDPASDFNTVSRILELVVPSSSMYLVSSSRIGSENRREPRPILVSVTKPITAVTF
;
A
#
# COMPACT_ATOMS: atom_id res chain seq x y z
N MET A 1 113.24 -35.67 49.69
CA MET A 1 112.69 -34.30 49.80
C MET A 1 112.12 -33.76 48.48
N ARG A 2 112.73 -34.01 47.31
CA ARG A 2 112.25 -33.49 46.01
C ARG A 2 110.86 -34.05 45.59
N ASP A 3 110.62 -35.33 45.79
CA ASP A 3 109.36 -35.99 45.41
C ASP A 3 108.17 -35.51 46.26
N PHE A 4 108.38 -35.27 47.55
CA PHE A 4 107.36 -34.70 48.43
C PHE A 4 106.92 -33.30 47.97
N ARG A 5 107.86 -32.48 47.51
CA ARG A 5 107.57 -31.13 46.98
C ARG A 5 106.78 -31.18 45.68
N LEU A 6 107.07 -32.16 44.80
CA LEU A 6 106.29 -32.40 43.58
C LEU A 6 104.85 -32.79 43.92
N ILE A 7 104.67 -33.76 44.82
CA ILE A 7 103.34 -34.22 45.30
C ILE A 7 102.54 -33.06 45.90
N MET A 8 103.15 -32.21 46.74
CA MET A 8 102.46 -31.06 47.32
C MET A 8 102.01 -30.04 46.27
N THR A 9 102.80 -29.87 45.19
CA THR A 9 102.46 -28.96 44.08
C THR A 9 101.26 -29.48 43.30
N GLU A 10 101.23 -30.78 43.00
CA GLU A 10 100.10 -31.43 42.33
C GLU A 10 98.84 -31.42 43.20
N LEU A 11 98.97 -31.68 44.50
CA LEU A 11 97.86 -31.61 45.46
C LEU A 11 97.24 -30.20 45.50
N ASN A 12 98.07 -29.16 45.53
CA ASN A 12 97.60 -27.78 45.49
C ASN A 12 96.89 -27.46 44.17
N ALA A 13 97.45 -27.90 43.04
CA ALA A 13 96.82 -27.71 41.73
C ALA A 13 95.47 -28.44 41.62
N LEU A 14 95.38 -29.65 42.17
CA LEU A 14 94.13 -30.42 42.21
C LEU A 14 93.10 -29.74 43.12
N SER A 15 93.51 -29.23 44.28
CA SER A 15 92.65 -28.46 45.19
C SER A 15 92.07 -27.22 44.49
N THR A 16 92.90 -26.46 43.77
CA THR A 16 92.42 -25.31 42.98
C THR A 16 91.41 -25.74 41.92
N LYS A 17 91.67 -26.81 41.15
CA LYS A 17 90.73 -27.32 40.15
C LYS A 17 89.40 -27.76 40.77
N LEU A 18 89.45 -28.41 41.93
CA LEU A 18 88.25 -28.85 42.65
C LEU A 18 87.39 -27.65 43.09
N THR A 19 88.02 -26.60 43.63
CA THR A 19 87.33 -25.35 43.98
C THR A 19 86.70 -24.70 42.75
N THR A 20 87.40 -24.64 41.61
CA THR A 20 86.83 -24.11 40.36
C THR A 20 85.62 -24.93 39.91
N LEU A 21 85.74 -26.27 39.85
CA LEU A 21 84.62 -27.14 39.49
C LEU A 21 83.42 -26.98 40.42
N SER A 22 83.67 -26.80 41.72
CA SER A 22 82.59 -26.56 42.70
C SER A 22 81.86 -25.25 42.43
N THR A 23 82.59 -24.20 42.08
CA THR A 23 82.00 -22.90 41.70
C THR A 23 81.22 -23.01 40.39
N ASP A 24 81.79 -23.65 39.36
CA ASP A 24 81.11 -23.85 38.08
C ASP A 24 79.83 -24.67 38.23
N THR A 25 79.85 -25.69 39.11
CA THR A 25 78.66 -26.51 39.41
C THR A 25 77.55 -25.66 40.04
N ALA A 26 77.89 -24.79 41.00
CA ALA A 26 76.91 -23.90 41.62
C ALA A 26 76.27 -22.94 40.58
N PHE A 27 77.07 -22.38 39.67
CA PHE A 27 76.54 -21.54 38.59
C PHE A 27 75.62 -22.31 37.63
N ILE A 28 75.98 -23.55 37.27
CA ILE A 28 75.12 -24.40 36.43
C ILE A 28 73.79 -24.72 37.14
N GLU A 29 73.81 -24.97 38.45
CA GLU A 29 72.60 -25.20 39.23
C GLU A 29 71.66 -23.98 39.20
N ASP A 30 72.21 -22.77 39.34
CA ASP A 30 71.46 -21.52 39.24
C ASP A 30 70.88 -21.32 37.82
N ASP A 31 71.67 -21.53 36.77
CA ASP A 31 71.21 -21.43 35.39
C ASP A 31 70.09 -22.45 35.09
N VAL A 32 70.23 -23.69 35.56
CA VAL A 32 69.20 -24.74 35.42
C VAL A 32 67.92 -24.33 36.15
N ALA A 33 68.01 -23.74 37.34
CA ALA A 33 66.85 -23.24 38.06
C ALA A 33 66.15 -22.10 37.30
N ALA A 34 66.92 -21.15 36.75
CA ALA A 34 66.39 -20.06 35.94
C ALA A 34 65.69 -20.56 34.66
N ILE A 35 66.30 -21.53 33.96
CA ILE A 35 65.71 -22.14 32.75
C ILE A 35 64.39 -22.84 33.09
N ARG A 36 64.33 -23.61 34.18
CA ARG A 36 63.10 -24.29 34.62
C ARG A 36 61.98 -23.29 34.92
N PHE A 37 62.32 -22.18 35.56
CA PHE A 37 61.36 -21.13 35.84
C PHE A 37 60.82 -20.48 34.55
N ALA A 38 61.70 -20.14 33.61
CA ALA A 38 61.30 -19.60 32.31
C ALA A 38 60.43 -20.57 31.51
N GLN A 39 60.73 -21.87 31.54
CA GLN A 39 59.93 -22.92 30.89
C GLN A 39 58.51 -22.99 31.48
N LEU A 40 58.37 -22.89 32.81
CA LEU A 40 57.06 -22.88 33.47
C LEU A 40 56.23 -21.64 33.09
N GLN A 41 56.87 -20.47 33.01
CA GLN A 41 56.20 -19.26 32.56
C GLN A 41 55.74 -19.38 31.12
N LEU A 42 56.60 -19.87 30.21
CA LEU A 42 56.23 -20.07 28.81
C LEU A 42 55.09 -21.07 28.66
N ALA A 43 55.11 -22.18 29.40
CA ALA A 43 54.02 -23.16 29.39
C ALA A 43 52.68 -22.53 29.81
N THR A 44 52.71 -21.66 30.82
CA THR A 44 51.52 -20.93 31.29
C THR A 44 51.00 -19.97 30.21
N GLN A 45 51.90 -19.21 29.58
CA GLN A 45 51.54 -18.28 28.50
C GLN A 45 50.97 -19.00 27.27
N VAL A 46 51.57 -20.13 26.89
CA VAL A 46 51.06 -20.97 25.79
C VAL A 46 49.66 -21.49 26.12
N SER A 47 49.44 -21.98 27.34
CA SER A 47 48.11 -22.44 27.75
C SER A 47 47.06 -21.32 27.69
N GLN A 48 47.40 -20.12 28.13
CA GLN A 48 46.51 -18.95 28.04
C GLN A 48 46.22 -18.57 26.59
N CYS A 49 47.24 -18.60 25.73
CA CYS A 49 47.10 -18.33 24.31
C CYS A 49 46.15 -19.33 23.63
N VAL A 50 46.31 -20.63 23.92
CA VAL A 50 45.42 -21.69 23.40
C VAL A 50 43.97 -21.43 23.81
N SER A 51 43.70 -21.17 25.09
CA SER A 51 42.34 -20.86 25.55
C SER A 51 41.75 -19.61 24.88
N SER A 52 42.57 -18.58 24.63
CA SER A 52 42.11 -17.38 23.90
C SER A 52 41.79 -17.68 22.43
N ILE A 53 42.58 -18.55 21.78
CA ILE A 53 42.33 -18.97 20.39
C ILE A 53 41.01 -19.74 20.32
N GLU A 54 40.78 -20.71 21.20
CA GLU A 54 39.54 -21.48 21.27
C GLU A 54 38.31 -20.56 21.49
N GLN A 55 38.45 -19.54 22.33
CA GLN A 55 37.40 -18.55 22.54
C GLN A 55 37.11 -17.74 21.26
N HIS A 56 38.15 -17.29 20.55
CA HIS A 56 37.99 -16.55 19.31
C HIS A 56 37.38 -17.40 18.20
N GLU A 57 37.77 -18.67 18.05
CA GLU A 57 37.17 -19.59 17.09
C GLU A 57 35.66 -19.74 17.31
N LYS A 58 35.23 -19.87 18.59
CA LYS A 58 33.80 -19.92 18.91
C LYS A 58 33.07 -18.66 18.49
N VAL A 59 33.64 -17.47 18.78
CA VAL A 59 33.04 -16.19 18.39
C VAL A 59 32.95 -16.06 16.87
N LEU A 60 33.98 -16.48 16.13
CA LEU A 60 33.98 -16.46 14.66
C LEU A 60 32.87 -17.35 14.09
N ASN A 61 32.71 -18.57 14.61
CA ASN A 61 31.64 -19.48 14.17
C ASN A 61 30.23 -18.93 14.46
N ASP A 62 30.04 -18.30 15.63
CA ASP A 62 28.78 -17.63 15.97
C ASP A 62 28.51 -16.42 15.03
N GLN A 63 29.54 -15.67 14.66
CA GLN A 63 29.45 -14.56 13.72
C GLN A 63 29.12 -15.03 12.30
N GLU A 64 29.76 -16.09 11.82
CA GLU A 64 29.50 -16.70 10.52
C GLU A 64 28.05 -17.18 10.41
N THR A 65 27.55 -17.84 11.46
CA THR A 65 26.14 -18.26 11.53
C THR A 65 25.18 -17.06 11.41
N ARG A 66 25.48 -15.96 12.11
CA ARG A 66 24.67 -14.72 12.06
C ARG A 66 24.72 -14.05 10.69
N LEU A 67 25.88 -14.05 10.03
CA LEU A 67 26.04 -13.51 8.67
C LEU A 67 25.21 -14.32 7.66
N ASN A 68 25.31 -15.65 7.69
CA ASN A 68 24.51 -16.52 6.83
C ASN A 68 23.01 -16.31 7.01
N GLN A 69 22.54 -16.12 8.26
CA GLN A 69 21.15 -15.78 8.53
C GLN A 69 20.76 -14.40 7.97
N CYS A 70 21.65 -13.41 8.07
CA CYS A 70 21.44 -12.08 7.51
C CYS A 70 21.30 -12.13 5.99
N GLU A 71 22.20 -12.82 5.29
CA GLU A 71 22.16 -12.99 3.84
C GLU A 71 20.87 -13.67 3.36
N SER A 72 20.43 -14.71 4.08
CA SER A 72 19.14 -15.37 3.84
C SER A 72 17.96 -14.41 3.98
N ASN A 73 17.96 -13.58 5.03
CA ASN A 73 16.92 -12.58 5.25
C ASN A 73 16.92 -11.50 4.16
N ILE A 74 18.10 -11.01 3.75
CA ILE A 74 18.25 -10.02 2.67
C ILE A 74 17.67 -10.58 1.36
N THR A 75 17.96 -11.85 1.05
CA THR A 75 17.43 -12.51 -0.15
C THR A 75 15.90 -12.55 -0.12
N LYS A 76 15.30 -12.97 1.00
CA LYS A 76 13.83 -12.98 1.15
C LYS A 76 13.20 -11.60 1.00
N LEU A 77 13.81 -10.59 1.61
CA LEU A 77 13.33 -9.21 1.50
C LEU A 77 13.38 -8.70 0.05
N ASN A 78 14.41 -9.06 -0.71
CA ASN A 78 14.50 -8.69 -2.13
C ASN A 78 13.38 -9.34 -2.97
N ASP A 79 13.02 -10.58 -2.68
CA ASP A 79 11.91 -11.28 -3.34
C ASP A 79 10.55 -10.63 -2.99
N GLU A 80 10.36 -10.28 -1.72
CA GLU A 80 9.17 -9.58 -1.23
C GLU A 80 9.03 -8.19 -1.89
N VAL A 81 10.12 -7.42 -1.94
CA VAL A 81 10.15 -6.10 -2.60
C VAL A 81 9.81 -6.22 -4.09
N SER A 82 10.36 -7.22 -4.78
CA SER A 82 10.04 -7.47 -6.20
C SER A 82 8.55 -7.79 -6.39
N THR A 83 7.98 -8.60 -5.50
CA THR A 83 6.55 -8.93 -5.52
C THR A 83 5.67 -7.71 -5.27
N VAL A 84 6.03 -6.88 -4.29
CA VAL A 84 5.33 -5.62 -4.00
C VAL A 84 5.38 -4.68 -5.20
N ASN A 85 6.54 -4.52 -5.84
CA ASN A 85 6.67 -3.68 -7.02
C ASN A 85 5.75 -4.13 -8.17
N LEU A 86 5.70 -5.43 -8.45
CA LEU A 86 4.77 -5.97 -9.46
C LEU A 86 3.30 -5.67 -9.12
N ASN A 87 2.91 -5.83 -7.85
CA ASN A 87 1.56 -5.51 -7.40
C ASN A 87 1.22 -4.02 -7.55
N VAL A 88 2.15 -3.13 -7.18
CA VAL A 88 1.98 -1.68 -7.34
C VAL A 88 1.82 -1.30 -8.81
N THR A 89 2.64 -1.86 -9.71
CA THR A 89 2.51 -1.63 -11.16
C THR A 89 1.13 -2.08 -11.66
N ARG A 90 0.68 -3.28 -11.26
CA ARG A 90 -0.62 -3.82 -11.65
C ARG A 90 -1.79 -2.95 -11.16
N LEU A 91 -1.77 -2.54 -9.89
CA LEU A 91 -2.79 -1.68 -9.31
C LEU A 91 -2.81 -0.30 -9.99
N THR A 92 -1.64 0.23 -10.33
CA THR A 92 -1.51 1.49 -11.07
C THR A 92 -2.19 1.39 -12.44
N GLN A 93 -1.94 0.31 -13.18
CA GLN A 93 -2.59 0.07 -14.48
C GLN A 93 -4.11 -0.08 -14.35
N GLN A 94 -4.58 -0.82 -13.34
CA GLN A 94 -6.01 -0.98 -13.07
C GLN A 94 -6.67 0.36 -12.74
N SER A 95 -6.01 1.21 -11.94
CA SER A 95 -6.50 2.56 -11.61
C SER A 95 -6.62 3.44 -12.87
N LEU A 96 -5.64 3.41 -13.76
CA LEU A 96 -5.70 4.14 -15.03
C LEU A 96 -6.84 3.67 -15.93
N MET A 97 -7.06 2.36 -16.04
CA MET A 97 -8.19 1.81 -16.81
C MET A 97 -9.54 2.22 -16.20
N LEU A 98 -9.68 2.12 -14.88
CA LEU A 98 -10.90 2.55 -14.18
C LEU A 98 -11.18 4.04 -14.40
N LYS A 99 -10.14 4.88 -14.32
CA LYS A 99 -10.26 6.31 -14.60
C LYS A 99 -10.78 6.57 -16.02
N SER A 100 -10.22 5.91 -17.03
CA SER A 100 -10.66 6.02 -18.42
C SER A 100 -12.12 5.55 -18.62
N ASN A 101 -12.51 4.47 -17.95
CA ASN A 101 -13.88 3.96 -18.00
C ASN A 101 -14.88 4.94 -17.38
N VAL A 102 -14.55 5.55 -16.23
CA VAL A 102 -15.38 6.57 -15.58
C VAL A 102 -15.52 7.81 -16.44
N GLU A 103 -14.43 8.29 -17.03
CA GLU A 103 -14.47 9.43 -17.97
C GLU A 103 -15.38 9.14 -19.18
N SER A 104 -15.30 7.93 -19.74
CA SER A 104 -16.15 7.51 -20.86
C SER A 104 -17.64 7.42 -20.48
N LEU A 105 -17.96 6.89 -19.30
CA LEU A 105 -19.34 6.82 -18.80
C LEU A 105 -19.93 8.19 -18.52
N ASN A 106 -19.12 9.12 -18.00
CA ASN A 106 -19.55 10.49 -17.74
C ASN A 106 -19.97 11.21 -19.03
N VAL A 107 -19.22 11.03 -20.13
CA VAL A 107 -19.54 11.62 -21.44
C VAL A 107 -20.84 11.03 -22.02
N ALA A 108 -21.09 9.73 -21.83
CA ALA A 108 -22.31 9.07 -22.30
C ALA A 108 -23.58 9.47 -21.52
N SER A 109 -23.43 9.95 -20.28
CA SER A 109 -24.55 10.21 -19.36
C SER A 109 -25.11 11.63 -19.42
N THR A 110 -24.50 12.53 -20.21
CA THR A 110 -25.05 13.86 -20.49
C THR A 110 -25.68 13.89 -21.88
N PRO A 111 -26.94 13.45 -22.06
CA PRO A 111 -27.69 13.94 -23.19
C PRO A 111 -27.85 15.44 -22.96
N THR A 112 -27.14 16.25 -23.72
CA THR A 112 -27.46 17.67 -23.86
C THR A 112 -28.81 17.74 -24.54
N ILE A 113 -29.89 17.57 -23.77
CA ILE A 113 -31.22 17.90 -24.26
C ILE A 113 -31.21 19.41 -24.34
N ASP A 114 -30.99 19.91 -25.55
CA ASP A 114 -30.97 21.33 -25.84
C ASP A 114 -32.28 21.95 -25.31
N SER A 115 -32.16 22.88 -24.37
CA SER A 115 -33.28 23.65 -23.83
C SER A 115 -34.08 24.31 -24.95
N SER A 116 -33.45 24.59 -26.10
CA SER A 116 -34.11 25.11 -27.29
C SER A 116 -35.07 24.10 -27.93
N GLU A 117 -34.71 22.80 -27.96
CA GLU A 117 -35.55 21.74 -28.50
C GLU A 117 -36.70 21.39 -27.55
N ILE A 118 -36.46 21.43 -26.23
CA ILE A 118 -37.53 21.31 -25.23
C ILE A 118 -38.54 22.45 -25.43
N LEU A 119 -38.05 23.70 -25.54
CA LEU A 119 -38.91 24.86 -25.73
C LEU A 119 -39.65 24.79 -27.08
N ALA A 120 -39.00 24.30 -28.14
CA ALA A 120 -39.64 24.07 -29.43
C ALA A 120 -40.74 23.02 -29.36
N ARG A 121 -40.51 21.91 -28.63
CA ARG A 121 -41.52 20.87 -28.38
C ARG A 121 -42.70 21.40 -27.57
N VAL A 122 -42.45 22.24 -26.57
CA VAL A 122 -43.51 22.90 -25.78
C VAL A 122 -44.31 23.88 -26.64
N ARG A 123 -43.65 24.72 -27.46
CA ARG A 123 -44.35 25.66 -28.37
C ARG A 123 -45.15 24.97 -29.47
N ARG A 124 -44.72 23.79 -29.91
CA ARG A 124 -45.46 22.92 -30.85
C ARG A 124 -46.43 21.98 -30.14
N SER A 125 -46.58 22.06 -28.82
CA SER A 125 -47.50 21.17 -28.12
C SER A 125 -48.93 21.55 -28.47
N HIS A 126 -49.64 20.57 -29.03
CA HIS A 126 -51.07 20.66 -29.34
C HIS A 126 -51.90 20.10 -28.18
N ASN A 127 -51.27 19.87 -27.04
CA ASN A 127 -51.85 19.17 -25.91
C ASN A 127 -51.88 20.11 -24.70
N VAL A 128 -53.04 20.19 -24.08
CA VAL A 128 -53.33 21.05 -22.93
C VAL A 128 -53.88 20.17 -21.82
N ILE A 129 -53.50 20.47 -20.58
CA ILE A 129 -54.05 19.77 -19.41
C ILE A 129 -55.01 20.71 -18.71
N VAL A 130 -56.27 20.32 -18.62
CA VAL A 130 -57.30 21.04 -17.85
C VAL A 130 -57.52 20.28 -16.54
N SER A 131 -57.13 20.90 -15.43
CA SER A 131 -57.28 20.32 -14.09
C SER A 131 -58.53 20.83 -13.37
N ARG A 132 -58.98 20.10 -12.34
CA ARG A 132 -60.11 20.47 -11.46
C ARG A 132 -61.48 20.54 -12.16
N VAL A 133 -61.66 19.79 -13.25
CA VAL A 133 -62.98 19.57 -13.86
C VAL A 133 -63.65 18.41 -13.12
N ALA A 134 -64.81 18.67 -12.50
CA ALA A 134 -65.58 17.67 -11.75
C ALA A 134 -65.76 16.38 -12.54
N GLU A 135 -65.65 15.21 -11.89
CA GLU A 135 -65.84 13.92 -12.57
C GLU A 135 -67.32 13.70 -12.90
N ASP A 136 -67.58 13.23 -14.10
CA ASP A 136 -68.92 12.91 -14.59
C ASP A 136 -68.91 11.49 -15.20
N ILE A 137 -70.06 10.83 -15.17
CA ILE A 137 -70.25 9.46 -15.66
C ILE A 137 -70.28 9.44 -17.19
N ASP A 138 -70.66 10.54 -17.82
CA ASP A 138 -70.69 10.68 -19.28
C ASP A 138 -69.37 11.27 -19.82
N PRO A 139 -68.52 10.49 -20.52
CA PRO A 139 -67.29 11.01 -21.11
C PRO A 139 -67.53 12.06 -22.22
N ALA A 140 -68.74 12.15 -22.78
CA ALA A 140 -69.09 13.22 -23.72
C ALA A 140 -69.26 14.58 -23.03
N SER A 141 -69.51 14.61 -21.71
CA SER A 141 -69.65 15.86 -20.96
C SER A 141 -68.30 16.57 -20.76
N ASP A 142 -67.20 15.82 -20.68
CA ASP A 142 -65.84 16.35 -20.61
C ASP A 142 -65.49 17.18 -21.85
N PHE A 143 -65.82 16.68 -23.04
CA PHE A 143 -65.53 17.36 -24.31
C PHE A 143 -66.27 18.70 -24.39
N ASN A 144 -67.54 18.72 -24.00
CA ASN A 144 -68.37 19.93 -24.01
C ASN A 144 -67.91 20.94 -22.95
N THR A 145 -67.58 20.45 -21.74
CA THR A 145 -67.11 21.29 -20.64
C THR A 145 -65.78 21.95 -20.98
N VAL A 146 -64.82 21.18 -21.48
CA VAL A 146 -63.52 21.69 -21.93
C VAL A 146 -63.69 22.67 -23.10
N SER A 147 -64.54 22.36 -24.08
CA SER A 147 -64.79 23.26 -25.21
C SER A 147 -65.29 24.63 -24.75
N ARG A 148 -66.23 24.64 -23.79
CA ARG A 148 -66.76 25.89 -23.22
C ARG A 148 -65.73 26.66 -22.41
N ILE A 149 -64.88 25.97 -21.65
CA ILE A 149 -63.78 26.61 -20.91
C ILE A 149 -62.78 27.23 -21.88
N LEU A 150 -62.42 26.52 -22.94
CA LEU A 150 -61.45 27.01 -23.92
C LEU A 150 -61.99 28.16 -24.76
N GLU A 151 -63.29 28.20 -25.07
CA GLU A 151 -63.94 29.32 -25.76
C GLU A 151 -63.82 30.65 -24.97
N LEU A 152 -63.77 30.58 -23.63
CA LEU A 152 -63.54 31.77 -22.79
C LEU A 152 -62.10 32.28 -22.84
N VAL A 153 -61.14 31.41 -23.16
CA VAL A 153 -59.70 31.75 -23.18
C VAL A 153 -59.25 32.13 -24.59
N VAL A 154 -59.81 31.46 -25.61
CA VAL A 154 -59.46 31.63 -27.02
C VAL A 154 -60.75 31.57 -27.86
N PRO A 155 -61.08 32.62 -28.64
CA PRO A 155 -62.30 32.62 -29.44
C PRO A 155 -62.37 31.45 -30.44
N SER A 156 -63.56 30.85 -30.57
CA SER A 156 -63.88 29.63 -31.34
C SER A 156 -63.50 29.66 -32.83
N SER A 157 -63.12 30.81 -33.38
CA SER A 157 -62.65 30.97 -34.76
C SER A 157 -61.16 30.62 -34.97
N SER A 158 -60.41 30.38 -33.89
CA SER A 158 -58.94 30.25 -33.96
C SER A 158 -58.38 28.89 -33.56
N MET A 159 -59.17 28.04 -32.89
CA MET A 159 -58.74 26.72 -32.41
C MET A 159 -59.93 25.75 -32.30
N TYR A 160 -59.72 24.47 -32.63
CA TYR A 160 -60.73 23.42 -32.45
C TYR A 160 -60.19 22.30 -31.55
N LEU A 161 -61.06 21.77 -30.69
CA LEU A 161 -60.79 20.58 -29.89
C LEU A 161 -60.84 19.34 -30.79
N VAL A 162 -59.76 18.56 -30.81
CA VAL A 162 -59.63 17.31 -31.56
C VAL A 162 -60.09 16.14 -30.71
N SER A 163 -59.65 16.10 -29.45
CA SER A 163 -59.99 15.05 -28.51
C SER A 163 -59.80 15.50 -27.06
N SER A 164 -60.57 14.90 -26.15
CA SER A 164 -60.39 15.06 -24.72
C SER A 164 -60.45 13.71 -24.04
N SER A 165 -59.54 13.44 -23.11
CA SER A 165 -59.55 12.22 -22.29
C SER A 165 -59.02 12.51 -20.90
N ARG A 166 -59.64 11.94 -19.87
CA ARG A 166 -59.07 11.96 -18.53
C ARG A 166 -57.79 11.13 -18.49
N ILE A 167 -56.80 11.63 -17.76
CA ILE A 167 -55.50 10.97 -17.56
C ILE A 167 -55.34 10.57 -16.10
N GLY A 168 -54.82 9.36 -15.87
CA GLY A 168 -54.63 8.77 -14.55
C GLY A 168 -55.80 7.91 -14.06
N SER A 169 -55.58 7.25 -12.92
CA SER A 169 -56.57 6.42 -12.23
C SER A 169 -57.56 7.28 -11.44
N GLU A 170 -58.80 6.81 -11.31
CA GLU A 170 -59.83 7.48 -10.51
C GLU A 170 -59.37 7.66 -9.06
N ASN A 171 -59.51 8.88 -8.56
CA ASN A 171 -59.18 9.21 -7.17
C ASN A 171 -60.38 9.90 -6.53
N ARG A 172 -60.88 9.34 -5.42
CA ARG A 172 -62.06 9.87 -4.71
C ARG A 172 -61.83 11.24 -4.06
N ARG A 173 -60.58 11.73 -3.99
CA ARG A 173 -60.24 13.00 -3.33
C ARG A 173 -60.06 14.16 -4.30
N GLU A 174 -59.73 13.90 -5.57
CA GLU A 174 -59.47 14.94 -6.56
C GLU A 174 -59.90 14.49 -7.97
N PRO A 175 -60.60 15.35 -8.74
CA PRO A 175 -60.98 15.01 -10.11
C PRO A 175 -59.76 14.81 -11.02
N ARG A 176 -59.79 13.78 -11.87
CA ARG A 176 -58.71 13.53 -12.82
C ARG A 176 -58.52 14.71 -13.80
N PRO A 177 -57.28 15.09 -14.11
CA PRO A 177 -57.01 16.05 -15.16
C PRO A 177 -57.48 15.51 -16.52
N ILE A 178 -57.93 16.41 -17.39
CA ILE A 178 -58.32 16.10 -18.76
C ILE A 178 -57.19 16.54 -19.68
N LEU A 179 -56.63 15.60 -20.44
CA LEU A 179 -55.75 15.87 -21.57
C LEU A 179 -56.59 16.23 -22.78
N VAL A 180 -56.25 17.36 -23.38
CA VAL A 180 -56.99 18.01 -24.45
C VAL A 180 -56.06 18.19 -25.62
N SER A 181 -56.39 17.62 -26.77
CA SER A 181 -55.64 17.82 -28.01
C SER A 181 -56.37 18.82 -28.89
N VAL A 182 -55.65 19.81 -29.41
CA VAL A 182 -56.19 20.94 -30.17
C VAL A 182 -55.55 21.03 -31.54
N THR A 183 -56.25 21.60 -32.52
CA THR A 183 -55.76 21.68 -33.91
C THR A 183 -54.62 22.68 -34.11
N LYS A 184 -54.45 23.63 -33.19
CA LYS A 184 -53.36 24.61 -33.19
C LYS A 184 -52.86 24.82 -31.76
N PRO A 185 -51.55 25.05 -31.54
CA PRO A 185 -51.02 25.32 -30.20
C PRO A 185 -51.67 26.56 -29.59
N ILE A 186 -51.98 26.52 -28.29
CA ILE A 186 -52.50 27.69 -27.59
C ILE A 186 -51.35 28.70 -27.45
N THR A 187 -51.47 29.84 -28.12
CA THR A 187 -50.66 31.02 -27.84
C THR A 187 -51.33 31.78 -26.70
N ALA A 188 -50.67 31.87 -25.55
CA ALA A 188 -51.15 32.67 -24.44
C ALA A 188 -51.35 34.13 -24.90
N VAL A 189 -52.56 34.64 -24.74
CA VAL A 189 -52.83 36.07 -24.93
C VAL A 189 -52.36 36.76 -23.66
N THR A 190 -51.28 37.55 -23.74
CA THR A 190 -50.90 38.46 -22.66
C THR A 190 -51.98 39.51 -22.52
N PHE A 191 -52.67 39.51 -21.38
CA PHE A 191 -53.54 40.61 -20.95
C PHE A 191 -52.69 41.71 -20.30
#